data_AF-A0A430G3F9-F1
#
_entry.id   AF-A0A430G3F9-F1
#
_cell.length_a   1.000
_cell.length_b   1.000
_cell.length_c   1.000
_cell.angle_alpha   90.00
_cell.angle_beta   90.00
_cell.angle_gamma   90.00
#
_symmetry.space_group_name_H-M   'P 1'
#
loop_
_entity.id
_entity.type
_entity.pdbx_description
1 polymer ?
#
loop_
_entity_poly.entity_id
_entity_poly.type
_entity_poly.pdbx_seq_one_letter_code
_entity_poly.pdbx_strand_id
1 'polypeptide(L)'
;MRLLPAAVAIALLPLAACKPEPEVVTDTAPDPMATALKNAPAVELPPAIKATVSMRCQPGNALVFAEFFQGDKLVKLRTEKNGKPTDLKAPEAGQPFTAEGGYKLTGNEKSATVELPGKGSLSCKG
;
A
#
# COMPACT_ATOMS: atom_id res chain seq x y z
N MET A 1 64.56 44.60 42.71
CA MET A 1 64.94 43.57 41.72
C MET A 1 64.26 42.27 42.10
N ARG A 2 63.69 41.55 41.11
CA ARG A 2 62.96 40.26 41.18
C ARG A 2 61.43 40.34 41.19
N LEU A 3 60.86 41.01 40.17
CA LEU A 3 59.66 40.49 39.52
C LEU A 3 60.11 39.35 38.59
N LEU A 4 59.82 38.08 38.91
CA LEU A 4 59.80 36.94 37.98
C LEU A 4 59.32 35.71 38.77
N PRO A 5 58.03 35.34 38.69
CA PRO A 5 57.70 34.11 37.98
C PRO A 5 56.29 34.13 37.36
N ALA A 6 55.93 35.17 36.59
CA ALA A 6 54.64 35.20 35.88
C ALA A 6 54.72 34.72 34.42
N ALA A 7 55.92 34.45 33.90
CA ALA A 7 56.15 34.22 32.47
C ALA A 7 55.95 32.77 32.00
N VAL A 8 55.79 31.79 32.91
CA VAL A 8 55.71 30.36 32.52
C VAL A 8 54.26 29.90 32.26
N ALA A 9 53.25 30.63 32.74
CA ALA A 9 51.85 30.21 32.59
C ALA A 9 51.26 30.46 31.18
N ILE A 10 51.90 31.29 30.35
CA ILE A 10 51.35 31.70 29.05
C ILE A 10 51.62 30.65 27.95
N ALA A 11 52.61 29.77 28.13
CA ALA A 11 52.96 28.75 27.15
C ALA A 11 52.00 27.54 27.12
N LEU A 12 51.09 27.42 28.09
CA LEU A 12 50.11 26.33 28.19
C LEU A 12 48.73 26.70 27.64
N LEU A 13 48.49 27.98 27.34
CA LEU A 13 47.26 28.47 26.72
C LEU A 13 46.98 27.92 25.30
N PRO A 14 47.97 27.61 24.43
CA PRO A 14 47.64 27.09 23.10
C PRO A 14 47.16 25.63 23.13
N LEU A 15 47.38 24.87 24.21
CA LEU A 15 46.90 23.50 24.33
C LEU A 15 45.38 23.40 24.64
N ALA A 16 44.78 24.44 25.24
CA ALA A 16 43.35 24.48 25.54
C ALA A 16 42.48 24.79 24.29
N ALA A 17 43.08 25.14 23.16
CA ALA A 17 42.40 25.40 21.90
C ALA A 17 42.24 24.14 21.01
N CYS A 18 42.83 23.00 21.38
CA CYS A 18 42.54 21.71 20.75
C CYS A 18 41.17 21.21 21.21
N LYS A 19 40.14 21.45 20.41
CA LYS A 19 38.84 20.79 20.55
C LYS A 19 39.02 19.28 20.34
N PRO A 20 38.74 18.40 21.32
CA PRO A 20 38.78 16.95 21.14
C PRO A 20 37.47 16.44 20.52
N GLU A 21 36.91 17.15 19.55
CA GLU A 21 35.76 16.65 18.80
C GLU A 21 36.32 15.77 17.68
N PRO A 22 36.08 14.44 17.68
CA PRO A 22 36.49 13.60 16.57
C PRO A 22 35.76 14.09 15.32
N GLU A 23 36.50 14.48 14.29
CA GLU A 23 35.93 14.60 12.95
C GLU A 23 35.39 13.23 12.57
N VAL A 24 34.08 13.15 12.36
CA VAL A 24 33.45 11.94 11.80
C VAL A 24 33.82 11.91 10.32
N VAL A 25 35.00 11.39 10.02
CA VAL A 25 35.39 11.01 8.65
C VAL A 25 34.61 9.75 8.32
N THR A 26 33.43 9.94 7.74
CA THR A 26 32.64 8.86 7.15
C THR A 26 33.05 8.74 5.69
N ASP A 27 33.58 7.58 5.29
CA ASP A 27 33.90 7.23 3.88
C ASP A 27 32.64 7.19 2.98
N THR A 28 31.46 7.37 3.56
CA THR A 28 30.19 7.44 2.84
C THR A 28 29.72 8.88 2.80
N ALA A 29 29.60 9.44 1.60
CA ALA A 29 28.93 10.71 1.40
C ALA A 29 27.51 10.63 1.99
N PRO A 30 27.03 11.65 2.73
CA PRO A 30 25.67 11.66 3.25
C PRO A 30 24.71 11.52 2.07
N ASP A 31 23.91 10.45 2.07
CA ASP A 31 22.96 10.15 1.01
C ASP A 31 22.02 11.37 0.82
N PRO A 32 22.10 12.07 -0.33
CA PRO A 32 21.31 13.28 -0.57
C PRO A 32 19.80 13.00 -0.57
N MET A 33 19.39 11.73 -0.63
CA MET A 33 18.00 11.29 -0.61
C MET A 33 17.55 10.75 0.75
N ALA A 34 18.40 10.70 1.79
CA ALA A 34 18.04 10.19 3.12
C ALA A 34 16.81 10.91 3.73
N THR A 35 16.71 12.22 3.51
CA THR A 35 15.57 13.02 3.97
C THR A 35 14.33 12.82 3.09
N ALA A 36 14.52 12.52 1.80
CA ALA A 36 13.42 12.26 0.87
C ALA A 36 12.77 10.88 1.13
N LEU A 37 13.57 9.85 1.44
CA LEU A 37 13.05 8.52 1.79
C LEU A 37 12.28 8.51 3.13
N LYS A 38 12.71 9.31 4.12
CA LYS A 38 11.99 9.44 5.41
C LYS A 38 10.60 10.06 5.29
N ASN A 39 10.38 10.87 4.26
CA ASN A 39 9.12 11.58 4.02
C ASN A 39 8.30 10.95 2.88
N ALA A 40 8.79 9.84 2.29
CA ALA A 40 8.04 9.15 1.26
C ALA A 40 6.76 8.58 1.90
N PRO A 41 5.56 8.92 1.38
CA PRO A 41 4.35 8.26 1.83
C PRO A 41 4.49 6.76 1.57
N ALA A 42 3.94 5.95 2.48
CA ALA A 42 3.89 4.51 2.29
C ALA A 42 3.32 4.23 0.89
N VAL A 43 4.11 3.54 0.06
CA VAL A 43 3.68 3.17 -1.29
C VAL A 43 2.37 2.41 -1.15
N GLU A 44 1.28 3.00 -1.63
CA GLU A 44 -0.01 2.33 -1.68
C GLU A 44 0.11 1.19 -2.69
N LEU A 45 0.46 0.01 -2.17
CA LEU A 45 0.48 -1.19 -2.98
C LEU A 45 -0.94 -1.41 -3.51
N PRO A 46 -1.09 -1.70 -4.82
CA PRO A 46 -2.39 -2.07 -5.35
C PRO A 46 -2.95 -3.20 -4.48
N PRO A 47 -4.24 -3.15 -4.12
CA PRO A 47 -4.81 -4.10 -3.18
C PRO A 47 -4.49 -5.52 -3.66
N ALA A 48 -3.93 -6.33 -2.77
CA ALA A 48 -3.58 -7.70 -3.13
C ALA A 48 -4.87 -8.49 -3.42
N ILE A 49 -4.81 -9.47 -4.32
CA ILE A 49 -5.95 -10.35 -4.57
C ILE A 49 -6.10 -11.25 -3.35
N LYS A 50 -7.27 -11.22 -2.72
CA LYS A 50 -7.65 -12.08 -1.59
C LYS A 50 -8.02 -13.47 -2.09
N ALA A 51 -8.85 -13.55 -3.12
CA ALA A 51 -9.31 -14.81 -3.70
C ALA A 51 -9.80 -14.63 -5.14
N THR A 52 -9.58 -15.63 -5.97
CA THR A 52 -10.15 -15.72 -7.32
C THR A 52 -11.02 -16.96 -7.40
N VAL A 53 -12.32 -16.77 -7.60
CA VAL A 53 -13.29 -17.87 -7.66
C VAL A 53 -14.08 -17.84 -8.96
N SER A 54 -14.33 -19.03 -9.50
CA SER A 54 -15.26 -19.23 -10.60
C SER A 54 -16.59 -19.72 -10.04
N MET A 55 -17.64 -18.91 -10.17
CA MET A 55 -18.97 -19.23 -9.65
C MET A 55 -19.92 -19.60 -10.78
N ARG A 56 -20.76 -20.61 -10.54
CA ARG A 56 -21.86 -21.02 -11.42
C ARG A 56 -23.13 -20.32 -10.99
N CYS A 57 -23.72 -19.56 -11.91
CA CYS A 57 -24.90 -18.76 -11.71
C CYS A 57 -26.16 -19.42 -12.28
N GLN A 58 -27.27 -19.23 -11.58
CA GLN A 58 -28.61 -19.66 -11.97
C GLN A 58 -29.57 -18.47 -11.98
N PRO A 59 -30.59 -18.47 -12.85
CA PRO A 59 -30.87 -19.47 -13.90
C PRO A 59 -29.88 -19.39 -15.08
N GLY A 60 -29.68 -20.50 -15.81
CA GLY A 60 -28.98 -20.51 -17.10
C GLY A 60 -27.53 -21.00 -17.12
N ASN A 61 -27.02 -21.62 -16.04
CA ASN A 61 -25.67 -22.21 -15.97
C ASN A 61 -24.54 -21.28 -16.43
N ALA A 62 -24.72 -19.98 -16.25
CA ALA A 62 -23.70 -19.00 -16.60
C ALA A 62 -22.50 -19.16 -15.66
N LEU A 63 -21.29 -19.09 -16.20
CA LEU A 63 -20.05 -19.06 -15.40
C LEU A 63 -19.60 -17.61 -15.27
N VAL A 64 -19.36 -17.18 -14.04
CA VAL A 64 -18.76 -15.88 -13.74
C VAL A 64 -17.47 -16.09 -12.95
N PHE A 65 -16.49 -15.23 -13.18
CA PHE A 65 -15.22 -15.25 -12.47
C PHE A 65 -15.15 -13.98 -11.63
N ALA A 66 -15.09 -14.15 -10.32
CA ALA A 66 -14.99 -13.04 -9.36
C ALA A 66 -13.60 -13.07 -8.71
N GLU A 67 -12.88 -11.96 -8.81
CA GLU A 67 -11.63 -11.72 -8.10
C GLU A 67 -11.89 -10.74 -6.96
N PHE A 68 -11.81 -11.24 -5.73
CA PHE A 68 -11.93 -10.46 -4.52
C PHE A 68 -10.59 -9.87 -4.14
N PHE A 69 -10.56 -8.58 -3.87
CA PHE A 69 -9.36 -7.86 -3.45
C PHE A 69 -9.33 -7.69 -1.93
N GLN A 70 -8.14 -7.61 -1.36
CA GLN A 70 -7.92 -7.32 0.05
C GLN A 70 -8.53 -5.96 0.41
N GLY A 71 -9.14 -5.90 1.59
CA GLY A 71 -9.93 -4.75 2.04
C GLY A 71 -11.41 -4.83 1.70
N ASP A 72 -11.88 -5.90 1.02
CA ASP A 72 -13.30 -6.19 0.75
C ASP A 72 -14.08 -5.00 0.14
N LYS A 73 -13.37 -4.14 -0.61
CA LYS A 73 -13.88 -2.92 -1.24
C LYS A 73 -13.89 -2.99 -2.76
N LEU A 74 -13.21 -3.97 -3.35
CA LEU A 74 -13.10 -4.14 -4.79
C LEU A 74 -13.27 -5.61 -5.16
N VAL A 75 -14.10 -5.86 -6.18
CA VAL A 75 -14.28 -7.16 -6.81
C VAL A 75 -14.23 -6.97 -8.31
N LYS A 76 -13.40 -7.74 -9.02
CA LYS A 76 -13.43 -7.77 -10.49
C LYS A 76 -14.26 -8.95 -10.95
N LEU A 77 -15.33 -8.66 -11.69
CA LEU A 77 -16.22 -9.66 -12.24
C LEU A 77 -15.97 -9.82 -13.74
N ARG A 78 -15.74 -11.05 -14.20
CA ARG A 78 -15.69 -11.40 -15.62
C ARG A 78 -16.81 -12.40 -15.92
N THR A 79 -17.53 -12.18 -17.00
CA THR A 79 -18.55 -13.13 -17.49
C THR A 79 -17.95 -14.24 -18.36
N GLU A 80 -16.68 -14.12 -18.73
CA GLU A 80 -15.92 -15.10 -19.53
C GLU A 80 -14.47 -15.13 -19.06
N LYS A 81 -13.76 -16.25 -19.24
CA LYS A 81 -12.39 -16.44 -18.73
C LYS A 81 -11.41 -15.36 -19.23
N ASN A 82 -11.54 -14.95 -20.49
CA ASN A 82 -10.72 -13.90 -21.11
C ASN A 82 -11.54 -12.63 -21.40
N GLY A 83 -12.74 -12.51 -20.81
CA GLY A 83 -13.63 -11.37 -21.01
C GLY A 83 -13.13 -10.12 -20.28
N LYS A 84 -13.68 -8.96 -20.66
CA LYS A 84 -13.38 -7.68 -20.01
C LYS A 84 -13.83 -7.73 -18.53
N PRO A 85 -12.92 -7.51 -17.56
CA PRO A 85 -13.32 -7.40 -16.17
C PRO A 85 -14.14 -6.12 -15.95
N THR A 86 -15.18 -6.28 -15.15
CA THR A 86 -16.00 -5.19 -14.62
C THR A 86 -15.59 -4.99 -13.17
N ASP A 87 -15.07 -3.80 -12.86
CA ASP A 87 -14.63 -3.44 -11.53
C ASP A 87 -15.84 -3.01 -10.69
N LEU A 88 -16.24 -3.85 -9.74
CA LEU A 88 -17.28 -3.54 -8.77
C LEU A 88 -16.63 -3.04 -7.48
N LYS A 89 -17.09 -1.89 -6.98
CA LYS A 89 -16.61 -1.29 -5.74
C LYS A 89 -17.70 -1.34 -4.67
N ALA A 90 -17.32 -1.64 -3.44
CA ALA A 90 -18.17 -1.50 -2.27
C ALA A 90 -17.71 -0.30 -1.45
N PRO A 91 -18.62 0.51 -0.88
CA PRO A 91 -18.24 1.63 -0.02
C PRO A 91 -17.51 1.15 1.25
N GLU A 92 -17.96 0.02 1.81
CA GLU A 92 -17.37 -0.63 2.97
C GLU A 92 -17.37 -2.15 2.84
N ALA A 93 -16.51 -2.81 3.63
CA ALA A 93 -16.45 -4.26 3.69
C ALA A 93 -17.81 -4.85 4.11
N GLY A 94 -18.34 -5.78 3.30
CA GLY A 94 -19.63 -6.43 3.56
C GLY A 94 -20.85 -5.73 2.93
N GLN A 95 -20.66 -4.56 2.34
CA GLN A 95 -21.71 -3.90 1.53
C GLN A 95 -21.76 -4.50 0.11
N PRO A 96 -22.90 -4.36 -0.60
CA PRO A 96 -23.00 -4.82 -1.99
C PRO A 96 -22.00 -4.08 -2.88
N PHE A 97 -21.24 -4.83 -3.67
CA PHE A 97 -20.34 -4.27 -4.67
C PHE A 97 -21.16 -3.78 -5.86
N THR A 98 -20.91 -2.57 -6.32
CA THR A 98 -21.62 -1.95 -7.45
C THR A 98 -20.63 -1.44 -8.48
N ALA A 99 -21.02 -1.46 -9.75
CA ALA A 99 -20.23 -0.88 -10.83
C ALA A 99 -21.10 -0.01 -11.74
N GLU A 100 -20.44 0.91 -12.44
CA GLU A 100 -21.07 1.68 -13.51
C GLU A 100 -21.61 0.73 -14.58
N GLY A 101 -22.86 0.94 -14.99
CA GLY A 101 -23.56 0.05 -15.94
C GLY A 101 -24.56 -0.92 -15.30
N GLY A 102 -24.88 -0.78 -14.01
CA GLY A 102 -25.97 -1.54 -13.37
C GLY A 102 -25.56 -2.94 -12.93
N TYR A 103 -24.27 -3.19 -12.74
CA TYR A 103 -23.78 -4.43 -12.16
C TYR A 103 -23.80 -4.32 -10.64
N LYS A 104 -24.31 -5.35 -9.97
CA LYS A 104 -24.28 -5.45 -8.52
C LYS A 104 -23.91 -6.87 -8.09
N LEU A 105 -23.04 -7.00 -7.10
CA LEU A 105 -22.67 -8.29 -6.52
C LEU A 105 -22.85 -8.22 -5.02
N THR A 106 -23.67 -9.11 -4.47
CA THR A 106 -23.95 -9.21 -3.03
C THR A 106 -23.63 -10.61 -2.55
N GLY A 107 -22.65 -10.76 -1.67
CA GLY A 107 -22.30 -12.05 -1.08
C GLY A 107 -20.79 -12.25 -0.97
N ASN A 108 -20.39 -13.51 -0.98
CA ASN A 108 -19.02 -13.95 -0.73
C ASN A 108 -18.54 -14.93 -1.80
N GLU A 109 -17.32 -15.43 -1.62
CA GLU A 109 -16.61 -16.33 -2.52
C GLU A 109 -17.34 -17.68 -2.76
N LYS A 110 -18.27 -18.06 -1.86
CA LYS A 110 -19.02 -19.32 -1.93
C LYS A 110 -20.44 -19.14 -2.46
N SER A 111 -21.08 -18.03 -2.12
CA SER A 111 -22.45 -17.72 -2.54
C SER A 111 -22.57 -16.22 -2.77
N ALA A 112 -22.95 -15.83 -3.98
CA ALA A 112 -23.09 -14.44 -4.38
C ALA A 112 -24.33 -14.28 -5.25
N THR A 113 -25.05 -13.19 -5.07
CA THR A 113 -26.12 -12.77 -5.98
C THR A 113 -25.55 -11.69 -6.88
N VAL A 114 -25.55 -11.94 -8.19
CA VAL A 114 -25.01 -11.05 -9.20
C VAL A 114 -26.15 -10.52 -10.05
N GLU A 115 -26.37 -9.22 -10.03
CA GLU A 115 -27.24 -8.53 -10.98
C GLU A 115 -26.39 -8.09 -12.16
N LEU A 116 -26.74 -8.61 -13.34
CA LEU A 116 -26.10 -8.24 -14.60
C LEU A 116 -27.08 -7.40 -15.43
N PRO A 117 -26.65 -6.28 -16.04
CA PRO A 117 -27.49 -5.51 -16.95
C PRO A 117 -27.94 -6.40 -18.11
N GLY A 118 -29.26 -6.46 -18.34
CA GLY A 118 -29.87 -7.26 -19.40
C GLY A 118 -30.06 -8.76 -19.11
N LYS A 119 -29.46 -9.33 -18.05
CA LYS A 119 -29.72 -10.73 -17.62
C LYS A 119 -30.47 -10.84 -16.29
N GLY A 120 -30.66 -9.73 -15.57
CA GLY A 120 -31.38 -9.70 -14.30
C GLY A 120 -30.55 -10.23 -13.13
N SER A 121 -31.22 -10.60 -12.04
CA SER A 121 -30.59 -11.13 -10.83
C SER A 121 -30.30 -12.63 -10.98
N LEU A 122 -29.04 -13.01 -10.84
CA LEU A 122 -28.56 -14.39 -10.92
C LEU A 122 -27.99 -14.80 -9.56
N SER A 123 -28.40 -15.96 -9.06
CA SER A 123 -27.84 -16.56 -7.85
C SER A 123 -26.66 -17.46 -8.22
N CYS A 124 -25.47 -17.12 -7.73
CA CYS A 124 -24.22 -17.77 -8.04
C CYS A 124 -23.66 -18.55 -6.84
N LYS A 125 -23.12 -19.73 -7.11
CA LYS A 125 -22.43 -20.58 -6.13
C LYS A 125 -21.02 -20.92 -6.63
N GLY A 126 -20.04 -20.77 -5.76
CA GLY A 126 -18.63 -21.11 -5.97
C GLY A 126 -18.37 -22.59 -5.71
#